data_AF-V6L6C8-F1
#
_entry.id   AF-V6L6C8-F1
#
_cell.length_a   1.000
_cell.length_b   1.000
_cell.length_c   1.000
_cell.angle_alpha   90.00
_cell.angle_beta   90.00
_cell.angle_gamma   90.00
#
_symmetry.space_group_name_H-M   'P 1'
#
loop_
_entity.id
_entity.type
_entity.pdbx_description
1 polymer ?
#
loop_
_entity_poly.entity_id
_entity_poly.type
_entity_poly.pdbx_seq_one_letter_code
_entity_poly.pdbx_strand_id
1 'polypeptide(L)'
;MTIPGVDVNVAQSVTAAVGDFARFRSADKLVAYFGLNPRVRQSGGLPAATGRITKTGRSQVRGMLVEAAWVAPRSPGPLRAFYQRVKARRGIQVAIVATGHKMTTLCWHLVTKGQDYAFARPRLVAFKRPKLQLQAGAERRVARRGLGYEYNDKTLRRHEREIAEQQERAYAVMTAHRQPCGPATAQKNTT
;
A
#
# COMPACT_ATOMS: atom_id res chain seq x y z
N MET A 1 -1.56 -11.71 -2.99
CA MET A 1 -1.80 -10.31 -2.54
C MET A 1 -2.74 -9.62 -3.51
N THR A 2 -3.88 -9.09 -3.03
CA THR A 2 -4.95 -8.51 -3.87
C THR A 2 -5.00 -6.98 -3.86
N ILE A 3 -3.98 -6.33 -3.30
CA ILE A 3 -3.89 -4.86 -3.15
C ILE A 3 -3.88 -4.18 -4.54
N PRO A 4 -4.63 -3.07 -4.74
CA PRO A 4 -4.52 -2.24 -5.94
C PRO A 4 -3.08 -1.73 -6.17
N GLY A 5 -2.64 -1.69 -7.43
CA GLY A 5 -1.28 -1.29 -7.80
C GLY A 5 -0.22 -2.39 -7.64
N VAL A 6 -0.44 -3.40 -6.79
CA VAL A 6 0.43 -4.58 -6.71
C VAL A 6 0.08 -5.54 -7.84
N ASP A 7 0.87 -5.57 -8.91
CA ASP A 7 0.79 -6.61 -9.93
C ASP A 7 1.55 -7.87 -9.50
N VAL A 8 1.39 -8.94 -10.29
CA VAL A 8 2.04 -10.23 -10.12
C VAL A 8 3.55 -10.11 -9.98
N ASN A 9 4.22 -9.32 -10.83
CA ASN A 9 5.67 -9.13 -10.77
C ASN A 9 6.11 -8.46 -9.45
N VAL A 10 5.34 -7.49 -8.97
CA VAL A 10 5.60 -6.83 -7.68
C VAL A 10 5.41 -7.83 -6.54
N ALA A 11 4.32 -8.60 -6.57
CA ALA A 11 4.04 -9.62 -5.56
C ALA A 11 5.13 -10.69 -5.51
N GLN A 12 5.59 -11.17 -6.66
CA GLN A 12 6.69 -12.12 -6.78
C GLN A 12 7.99 -11.55 -6.25
N SER A 13 8.34 -10.33 -6.63
CA SER A 13 9.59 -9.70 -6.19
C SER A 13 9.62 -9.44 -4.69
N VAL A 14 8.49 -9.04 -4.12
CA VAL A 14 8.34 -8.90 -2.65
C VAL A 14 8.47 -10.27 -1.98
N THR A 15 7.78 -11.29 -2.49
CA THR A 15 7.81 -12.65 -1.93
C THR A 15 9.22 -13.26 -2.04
N ALA A 16 9.91 -13.10 -3.17
CA ALA A 16 11.26 -13.59 -3.38
C ALA A 16 12.30 -12.88 -2.50
N ALA A 17 12.13 -11.57 -2.25
CA ALA A 17 13.05 -10.84 -1.37
C ALA A 17 12.81 -11.11 0.11
N VAL A 18 11.57 -11.43 0.49
CA VAL A 18 11.22 -11.75 1.87
C VAL A 18 11.50 -13.22 2.19
N GLY A 19 11.15 -14.13 1.28
CA GLY A 19 11.00 -15.54 1.59
C GLY A 19 9.84 -15.72 2.55
N ASP A 20 10.15 -16.09 3.79
CA ASP A 20 9.17 -16.22 4.86
C ASP A 20 8.84 -14.86 5.51
N PHE A 21 7.54 -14.50 5.52
CA PHE A 21 7.05 -13.28 6.15
C PHE A 21 6.98 -13.38 7.69
N ALA A 22 6.90 -14.60 8.24
CA ALA A 22 6.83 -14.84 9.68
C ALA A 22 8.16 -14.50 10.38
N ARG A 23 9.28 -14.45 9.66
CA ARG A 23 10.59 -14.00 10.19
C ARG A 23 10.56 -12.57 10.74
N PHE A 24 9.62 -11.75 10.31
CA PHE A 24 9.46 -10.37 10.77
C PHE A 24 8.44 -10.31 11.91
N ARG A 25 8.89 -9.87 13.10
CA ARG A 25 8.02 -9.69 14.29
C ARG A 25 6.91 -8.65 14.11
N SER A 26 7.09 -7.69 13.21
CA SER A 26 6.08 -6.68 12.90
C SER A 26 6.20 -6.18 11.47
N ALA A 27 5.11 -5.61 10.96
CA ALA A 27 5.09 -4.96 9.65
C ALA A 27 6.12 -3.83 9.53
N ASP A 28 6.39 -3.09 10.61
CA ASP A 28 7.39 -2.01 10.61
C ASP A 28 8.80 -2.53 10.36
N LYS A 29 9.12 -3.74 10.82
CA LYS A 29 10.39 -4.40 10.51
C LYS A 29 10.50 -4.74 9.02
N LEU A 30 9.41 -5.16 8.38
CA LEU A 30 9.38 -5.38 6.93
C LEU A 30 9.56 -4.05 6.17
N VAL A 31 8.89 -2.99 6.60
CA VAL A 31 9.05 -1.65 6.00
C VAL A 31 10.50 -1.15 6.12
N ALA A 32 11.10 -1.34 7.29
CA ALA A 32 12.50 -0.99 7.53
C ALA A 32 13.45 -1.83 6.66
N TYR A 33 13.16 -3.12 6.46
CA TYR A 33 13.91 -4.02 5.59
C TYR A 33 13.94 -3.54 4.13
N PHE A 34 12.84 -2.95 3.63
CA PHE A 34 12.80 -2.34 2.29
C PHE A 34 13.29 -0.87 2.26
N GLY A 35 13.61 -0.29 3.41
CA GLY A 35 14.12 1.08 3.50
C GLY A 35 13.07 2.15 3.16
N LEU A 36 11.78 1.86 3.36
CA LEU A 36 10.65 2.78 3.15
C LEU A 36 10.27 3.57 4.41
N ASN A 37 10.97 3.31 5.53
CA ASN A 37 10.84 4.07 6.77
C ASN A 37 11.51 5.45 6.62
N PRO A 38 10.85 6.55 7.02
CA PRO A 38 11.49 7.86 7.09
C PRO A 38 12.61 7.90 8.14
N ARG A 39 13.78 8.44 7.80
CA ARG A 39 14.88 8.58 8.74
C ARG A 39 14.51 9.57 9.84
N VAL A 40 14.54 9.12 11.09
CA VAL A 40 14.37 9.97 12.27
C VAL A 40 15.74 10.37 12.79
N ARG A 41 15.94 11.67 13.06
CA ARG A 41 17.10 12.20 13.77
C ARG A 41 16.59 12.90 15.02
N GLN A 42 17.06 12.45 16.17
CA GLN A 42 16.78 13.04 17.47
C GLN A 42 18.12 13.23 18.18
N SER A 43 18.44 14.47 18.53
CA SER A 43 19.69 14.84 19.20
C SER A 43 19.34 15.71 20.41
N GLY A 44 19.75 15.30 21.61
CA GLY A 44 19.41 15.98 22.86
C GLY A 44 17.90 16.02 23.13
N GLY A 45 17.46 16.95 23.98
CA GLY A 45 16.04 17.19 24.31
C GLY A 45 15.21 17.83 23.19
N LEU A 46 15.73 17.89 21.95
CA LEU A 46 15.01 18.44 20.81
C LEU A 46 13.96 17.45 20.27
N PRO A 47 12.84 17.95 19.74
CA PRO A 47 11.85 17.12 19.06
C PRO A 47 12.45 16.31 17.91
N ALA A 48 11.99 15.07 17.75
CA ALA A 48 12.45 14.18 16.70
C ALA A 48 12.16 14.77 15.29
N ALA A 49 13.22 14.98 14.52
CA ALA A 49 13.12 15.47 13.14
C ALA A 49 13.01 14.29 12.17
N THR A 50 11.99 14.32 11.32
CA THR A 50 11.75 13.27 10.30
C THR A 50 12.21 13.75 8.93
N GLY A 51 13.18 13.04 8.32
CA GLY A 51 13.78 13.37 7.04
C GLY A 51 13.45 12.39 5.91
N ARG A 52 14.39 12.25 4.95
CA ARG A 52 14.29 11.32 3.81
C ARG A 52 14.17 9.87 4.29
N ILE A 53 13.65 8.99 3.44
CA ILE A 53 13.65 7.54 3.73
C ILE A 53 15.07 6.99 3.91
N THR A 54 15.18 5.92 4.71
CA THR A 54 16.46 5.27 5.02
C THR A 54 17.14 4.65 3.80
N LYS A 55 16.36 4.17 2.81
CA LYS A 55 16.85 3.47 1.60
C LYS A 55 17.66 2.20 1.86
N THR A 56 17.62 1.67 3.09
CA THR A 56 18.24 0.40 3.47
C THR A 56 17.65 -0.78 2.67
N GLY A 57 18.43 -1.84 2.52
CA GLY A 57 18.00 -3.07 1.84
C GLY A 57 17.93 -2.95 0.31
N ARG A 58 17.18 -3.87 -0.31
CA ARG A 58 17.17 -4.07 -1.76
C ARG A 58 16.45 -2.92 -2.50
N SER A 59 17.19 -2.17 -3.32
CA SER A 59 16.67 -1.04 -4.11
C SER A 59 15.61 -1.44 -5.13
N GLN A 60 15.74 -2.62 -5.75
CA GLN A 60 14.81 -3.12 -6.77
C GLN A 60 13.39 -3.27 -6.23
N VAL A 61 13.20 -3.96 -5.10
CA VAL A 61 11.87 -4.18 -4.51
C VAL A 61 11.26 -2.86 -4.04
N ARG A 62 12.09 -1.97 -3.48
CA ARG A 62 11.65 -0.62 -3.14
C ARG A 62 11.16 0.14 -4.37
N GLY A 63 11.88 0.08 -5.49
CA GLY A 63 11.47 0.69 -6.75
C GLY A 63 10.12 0.12 -7.23
N MET A 64 9.96 -1.20 -7.25
CA MET A 64 8.70 -1.84 -7.65
C MET A 64 7.52 -1.47 -6.74
N LEU A 65 7.75 -1.35 -5.42
CA LEU A 65 6.72 -0.89 -4.48
C LEU A 65 6.35 0.58 -4.70
N VAL A 66 7.31 1.42 -5.08
CA VAL A 66 7.06 2.83 -5.43
C VAL A 66 6.28 2.94 -6.74
N GLU A 67 6.64 2.16 -7.77
CA GLU A 67 5.87 2.07 -9.02
C GLU A 67 4.44 1.58 -8.78
N ALA A 68 4.27 0.56 -7.94
CA ALA A 68 2.96 0.08 -7.52
C ALA A 68 2.15 1.19 -6.80
N ALA A 69 2.82 2.01 -5.99
CA ALA A 69 2.22 3.13 -5.27
C ALA A 69 1.82 4.31 -6.17
N TRP A 70 2.38 4.45 -7.38
CA TRP A 70 1.89 5.39 -8.40
C TRP A 70 0.54 4.98 -8.97
N VAL A 71 0.32 3.67 -9.10
CA VAL A 71 -0.92 3.13 -9.68
C VAL A 71 -2.02 2.99 -8.63
N ALA A 72 -1.67 2.63 -7.38
CA ALA A 72 -2.65 2.34 -6.33
C ALA A 72 -3.73 3.42 -6.13
N PRO A 73 -3.41 4.74 -6.10
CA PRO A 73 -4.39 5.81 -5.90
C PRO A 73 -5.33 6.05 -7.09
N ARG A 74 -5.12 5.40 -8.24
CA ARG A 74 -6.03 5.47 -9.39
C ARG A 74 -7.31 4.66 -9.16
N SER A 75 -7.27 3.68 -8.27
CA SER A 75 -8.45 2.94 -7.84
C SER A 75 -9.09 3.63 -6.62
N PRO A 76 -10.42 3.81 -6.59
CA PRO A 76 -11.07 4.35 -5.39
C PRO A 76 -10.89 3.40 -4.21
N GLY A 77 -10.88 3.97 -3.00
CA GLY A 77 -10.79 3.24 -1.75
C GLY A 77 -9.84 3.89 -0.72
N PRO A 78 -9.67 3.26 0.46
CA PRO A 78 -8.91 3.83 1.57
C PRO A 78 -7.47 4.22 1.27
N LEU A 79 -6.78 3.49 0.38
CA LEU A 79 -5.43 3.83 -0.06
C LEU A 79 -5.38 5.15 -0.85
N ARG A 80 -6.39 5.43 -1.67
CA ARG A 80 -6.51 6.69 -2.41
C ARG A 80 -6.77 7.86 -1.46
N ALA A 81 -7.68 7.72 -0.51
CA ALA A 81 -7.91 8.73 0.51
C ALA A 81 -6.66 8.98 1.38
N PHE A 82 -5.91 7.94 1.73
CA PHE A 82 -4.62 8.08 2.41
C PHE A 82 -3.62 8.88 1.58
N TYR A 83 -3.45 8.50 0.30
CA TYR A 83 -2.58 9.20 -0.64
C TYR A 83 -2.97 10.68 -0.76
N GLN A 84 -4.24 10.99 -1.01
CA GLN A 84 -4.73 12.37 -1.16
C GLN A 84 -4.44 13.20 0.09
N ARG A 85 -4.70 12.66 1.28
CA ARG A 85 -4.42 13.33 2.55
C ARG A 85 -2.93 13.63 2.76
N VAL A 86 -2.04 12.74 2.34
CA VAL A 86 -0.58 13.00 2.43
C VAL A 86 -0.14 13.97 1.34
N LYS A 87 -0.66 13.83 0.12
CA LYS A 87 -0.36 14.70 -1.04
C LYS A 87 -0.69 16.15 -0.73
N ALA A 88 -1.87 16.41 -0.14
CA ALA A 88 -2.31 17.75 0.22
C ALA A 88 -1.36 18.45 1.22
N ARG A 89 -0.60 17.68 2.01
CA ARG A 89 0.26 18.21 3.09
C ARG A 89 1.74 18.26 2.73
N ARG A 90 2.24 17.27 1.98
CA ARG A 90 3.69 17.07 1.76
C ARG A 90 4.07 16.90 0.28
N GLY A 91 3.11 17.09 -0.63
CA GLY A 91 3.33 16.96 -2.06
C GLY A 91 3.29 15.52 -2.57
N ILE A 92 3.35 15.38 -3.89
CA ILE A 92 3.11 14.12 -4.62
C ILE A 92 4.16 13.06 -4.27
N GLN A 93 5.45 13.40 -4.36
CA GLN A 93 6.53 12.42 -4.16
C GLN A 93 6.51 11.79 -2.77
N VAL A 94 6.30 12.60 -1.72
CA VAL A 94 6.18 12.11 -0.35
C VAL A 94 4.94 11.22 -0.18
N ALA A 95 3.82 11.60 -0.81
CA ALA A 95 2.60 10.81 -0.76
C ALA A 95 2.73 9.43 -1.43
N ILE A 96 3.45 9.35 -2.55
CA ILE A 96 3.73 8.07 -3.21
C ILE A 96 4.57 7.17 -2.31
N VAL A 97 5.68 7.68 -1.75
CA VAL A 97 6.55 6.89 -0.86
C VAL A 97 5.81 6.46 0.41
N ALA A 98 5.00 7.34 1.00
CA ALA A 98 4.15 7.00 2.14
C ALA A 98 3.10 5.94 1.78
N THR A 99 2.57 5.97 0.57
CA THR A 99 1.63 4.95 0.06
C THR A 99 2.35 3.61 -0.12
N GLY A 100 3.57 3.60 -0.65
CA GLY A 100 4.40 2.39 -0.75
C GLY A 100 4.73 1.77 0.62
N HIS A 101 5.03 2.60 1.62
CA HIS A 101 5.14 2.16 3.02
C HIS A 101 3.84 1.49 3.48
N LYS A 102 2.70 2.18 3.33
CA LYS A 102 1.39 1.65 3.74
C LYS A 102 1.06 0.33 3.04
N MET A 103 1.36 0.22 1.74
CA MET A 103 1.20 -1.01 0.97
C MET A 103 2.07 -2.14 1.51
N THR A 104 3.32 -1.86 1.89
CA THR A 104 4.21 -2.85 2.51
C THR A 104 3.63 -3.37 3.83
N THR A 105 3.10 -2.48 4.67
CA THR A 105 2.41 -2.87 5.91
C THR A 105 1.21 -3.76 5.63
N LEU A 106 0.39 -3.41 4.63
CA LEU A 106 -0.73 -4.24 4.19
C LEU A 106 -0.24 -5.60 3.66
N CYS A 107 0.81 -5.65 2.85
CA CYS A 107 1.39 -6.89 2.34
C CYS A 107 1.73 -7.87 3.47
N TRP A 108 2.38 -7.40 4.53
CA TRP A 108 2.72 -8.23 5.69
C TRP A 108 1.46 -8.80 6.35
N HIS A 109 0.48 -7.95 6.67
CA HIS A 109 -0.76 -8.41 7.33
C HIS A 109 -1.57 -9.40 6.46
N LEU A 110 -1.68 -9.14 5.16
CA LEU A 110 -2.46 -9.98 4.27
C LEU A 110 -1.82 -11.36 4.07
N VAL A 111 -0.49 -11.41 3.97
CA VAL A 111 0.23 -12.69 3.83
C VAL A 111 0.20 -13.47 5.15
N THR A 112 0.56 -12.84 6.27
CA THR A 112 0.61 -13.52 7.57
C THR A 112 -0.76 -14.02 8.02
N LYS A 113 -1.85 -13.33 7.65
CA LYS A 113 -3.23 -13.76 7.97
C LYS A 113 -3.88 -14.62 6.90
N GLY A 114 -3.26 -14.81 5.74
CA GLY A 114 -3.86 -15.51 4.59
C GLY A 114 -5.14 -14.84 4.07
N GLN A 115 -5.27 -13.52 4.23
CA GLN A 115 -6.48 -12.77 3.88
C GLN A 115 -6.29 -11.93 2.62
N ASP A 116 -7.38 -11.70 1.91
CA ASP A 116 -7.41 -10.75 0.81
C ASP A 116 -7.61 -9.31 1.33
N TYR A 117 -7.18 -8.33 0.54
CA TYR A 117 -7.43 -6.93 0.80
C TYR A 117 -8.94 -6.66 0.77
N ALA A 118 -9.50 -6.27 1.92
CA ALA A 118 -10.95 -6.10 2.10
C ALA A 118 -11.60 -5.10 1.13
N PHE A 119 -10.84 -4.09 0.68
CA PHE A 119 -11.32 -3.07 -0.25
C PHE A 119 -10.90 -3.34 -1.71
N ALA A 120 -10.51 -4.58 -2.03
CA ALA A 120 -10.24 -4.98 -3.39
C ALA A 120 -11.55 -5.01 -4.19
N ARG A 121 -11.46 -4.67 -5.48
CA ARG A 121 -12.54 -4.86 -6.44
C ARG A 121 -12.42 -6.28 -7.02
N PRO A 122 -13.29 -7.23 -6.64
CA PRO A 122 -13.08 -8.65 -6.93
C PRO A 122 -12.91 -8.92 -8.42
N ARG A 123 -13.74 -8.32 -9.29
CA ARG A 123 -13.68 -8.54 -10.74
C ARG A 123 -12.41 -7.99 -11.39
N LEU A 124 -11.91 -6.86 -10.89
CA LEU A 124 -10.64 -6.28 -11.34
C LEU A 124 -9.44 -7.14 -10.93
N VAL A 125 -9.53 -7.80 -9.77
CA VAL A 125 -8.44 -8.61 -9.20
C VAL A 125 -8.55 -10.09 -9.56
N ALA A 126 -9.70 -10.54 -10.09
CA ALA A 126 -10.01 -11.93 -10.39
C ALA A 126 -8.95 -12.60 -11.28
N PHE A 127 -8.34 -11.84 -12.21
CA PHE A 127 -7.31 -12.36 -13.11
C PHE A 127 -5.93 -12.57 -12.46
N LYS A 128 -5.67 -11.94 -11.30
CA LYS A 128 -4.34 -12.02 -10.67
C LYS A 128 -4.04 -13.43 -10.15
N ARG A 129 -5.04 -14.11 -9.57
CA ARG A 129 -4.88 -15.46 -9.00
C ARG A 129 -4.57 -16.52 -10.08
N PRO A 130 -5.35 -16.64 -11.16
CA PRO A 130 -5.01 -17.56 -12.26
C PRO A 130 -3.65 -17.22 -12.91
N LYS A 131 -3.34 -15.94 -13.12
CA LYS A 131 -2.05 -15.53 -13.69
C LYS A 131 -0.86 -15.97 -12.83
N LEU A 132 -0.99 -15.84 -11.50
CA LEU A 132 0.00 -16.34 -10.54
C LEU A 132 0.13 -17.86 -10.59
N GLN A 133 -0.99 -18.59 -10.64
CA GLN A 133 -0.99 -20.05 -10.74
C GLN A 133 -0.28 -20.53 -12.01
N LEU A 134 -0.58 -19.91 -13.16
CA LEU A 134 0.08 -20.24 -14.44
C LEU A 134 1.59 -20.01 -14.37
N GLN A 135 2.04 -18.90 -13.76
CA GLN A 135 3.47 -18.64 -13.57
C GLN A 135 4.13 -19.59 -12.58
N ALA A 136 3.38 -20.14 -11.64
CA ALA A 136 3.84 -21.19 -10.72
C ALA A 136 3.84 -22.59 -11.35
N GLY A 137 3.59 -22.71 -12.66
CA GLY A 137 3.59 -23.99 -13.39
C GLY A 137 2.26 -24.74 -13.37
N ALA A 138 1.16 -24.11 -12.92
CA ALA A 138 -0.15 -24.75 -12.97
C ALA A 138 -0.60 -24.97 -14.42
N GLU A 139 -1.30 -26.08 -14.66
CA GLU A 139 -1.85 -26.41 -15.96
C GLU A 139 -2.82 -25.33 -16.45
N ARG A 140 -2.70 -25.01 -17.74
CA ARG A 140 -3.59 -24.05 -18.39
C ARG A 140 -4.96 -24.67 -18.60
N ARG A 141 -5.90 -24.33 -17.72
CA ARG A 141 -7.30 -24.74 -17.84
C ARG A 141 -8.05 -23.85 -18.83
N VAL A 142 -9.00 -24.42 -19.57
CA VAL A 142 -9.93 -23.66 -20.43
C VAL A 142 -10.72 -22.67 -19.56
N ALA A 143 -10.68 -21.38 -19.94
CA ALA A 143 -11.32 -20.33 -19.17
C ALA A 143 -12.85 -20.50 -19.21
N ARG A 144 -13.46 -20.79 -18.07
CA ARG A 144 -14.92 -20.72 -17.89
C ARG A 144 -15.35 -19.27 -17.72
N ARG A 145 -16.57 -18.91 -18.16
CA ARG A 145 -17.18 -17.62 -17.81
C ARG A 145 -17.26 -17.52 -16.27
N GLY A 146 -16.54 -16.56 -15.70
CA GLY A 146 -16.47 -16.34 -14.26
C GLY A 146 -16.19 -14.88 -13.94
N LEU A 147 -15.79 -14.58 -12.70
CA LEU A 147 -15.60 -13.21 -12.19
C LEU A 147 -14.76 -12.29 -13.09
N GLY A 148 -13.77 -12.82 -13.81
CA GLY A 148 -13.00 -12.04 -14.76
C GLY A 148 -13.82 -11.58 -15.97
N TYR A 149 -14.68 -12.44 -16.53
CA TYR A 149 -15.56 -12.10 -17.65
C TYR A 149 -16.60 -11.05 -17.25
N GLU A 150 -17.13 -11.14 -16.03
CA GLU A 150 -18.07 -10.18 -15.47
C GLU A 150 -17.49 -8.75 -15.33
N TYR A 151 -16.17 -8.60 -15.38
CA TYR A 151 -15.55 -7.27 -15.44
C TYR A 151 -15.98 -6.47 -16.67
N ASN A 152 -16.35 -7.11 -17.78
CA ASN A 152 -16.80 -6.39 -18.97
C ASN A 152 -18.17 -5.71 -18.76
N ASP A 153 -18.99 -6.23 -17.84
CA ASP A 153 -20.27 -5.64 -17.48
C ASP A 153 -20.07 -4.25 -16.82
N LYS A 154 -20.66 -3.23 -17.43
CA LYS A 154 -20.59 -1.84 -16.95
C LYS A 154 -21.34 -1.65 -15.64
N THR A 155 -22.43 -2.38 -15.41
CA THR A 155 -23.29 -2.25 -14.23
C THR A 155 -22.56 -2.73 -12.98
N LEU A 156 -22.02 -3.95 -13.04
CA LEU A 156 -21.23 -4.57 -11.96
C LEU A 156 -19.97 -3.75 -11.66
N ARG A 157 -19.26 -3.27 -12.69
CA ARG A 157 -18.11 -2.39 -12.49
C ARG A 157 -18.47 -1.10 -11.77
N ARG A 158 -19.60 -0.48 -12.13
CA ARG A 158 -20.08 0.75 -11.50
C ARG A 158 -20.42 0.49 -10.03
N HIS A 159 -21.18 -0.57 -9.76
CA HIS A 159 -21.55 -0.95 -8.39
C HIS A 159 -20.32 -1.23 -7.50
N GLU A 160 -19.35 -2.01 -7.99
CA GLU A 160 -18.09 -2.23 -7.24
C GLU A 160 -17.30 -0.94 -7.00
N ARG A 161 -17.38 0.00 -7.95
CA ARG A 161 -16.73 1.31 -7.83
C ARG A 161 -17.44 2.16 -6.78
N GLU A 162 -18.78 2.19 -6.76
CA GLU A 162 -19.58 2.91 -5.78
C GLU A 162 -19.33 2.42 -4.36
N ILE A 163 -19.29 1.09 -4.15
CA ILE A 163 -18.89 0.50 -2.88
C ILE A 163 -17.49 1.00 -2.49
N ALA A 164 -16.51 0.91 -3.37
CA ALA A 164 -15.15 1.36 -3.08
C ALA A 164 -15.08 2.88 -2.75
N GLU A 165 -15.88 3.71 -3.42
CA GLU A 165 -16.01 5.14 -3.15
C GLU A 165 -16.68 5.41 -1.79
N GLN A 166 -17.69 4.63 -1.40
CA GLN A 166 -18.30 4.71 -0.07
C GLN A 166 -17.27 4.36 1.02
N GLN A 167 -16.47 3.32 0.81
CA GLN A 167 -15.39 2.93 1.72
C GLN A 167 -14.28 3.99 1.78
N GLU A 168 -13.97 4.65 0.65
CA GLU A 168 -13.06 5.79 0.60
C GLU A 168 -13.55 6.96 1.47
N ARG A 169 -14.84 7.31 1.35
CA ARG A 169 -15.48 8.35 2.18
C ARG A 169 -15.48 7.98 3.65
N ALA A 170 -15.85 6.75 4.00
CA ALA A 170 -15.84 6.26 5.38
C ALA A 170 -14.44 6.33 5.99
N TYR A 171 -13.40 5.91 5.25
CA TYR A 171 -12.02 6.04 5.70
C TYR A 171 -11.59 7.50 5.84
N ALA A 172 -11.99 8.39 4.93
CA ALA A 172 -11.70 9.81 5.00
C ALA A 172 -12.29 10.43 6.27
N VAL A 173 -13.57 10.17 6.58
CA VAL A 173 -14.24 10.62 7.81
C VAL A 173 -13.53 10.07 9.05
N MET A 174 -13.29 8.75 9.08
CA MET A 174 -12.60 8.08 10.20
C MET A 174 -11.20 8.67 10.45
N THR A 175 -10.53 9.20 9.42
CA THR A 175 -9.17 9.72 9.56
C THR A 175 -9.10 11.26 9.56
N ALA A 176 -10.23 11.95 9.50
CA ALA A 176 -10.31 13.40 9.52
C ALA A 176 -9.84 14.00 10.85
N HIS A 177 -10.21 13.36 11.96
CA HIS A 177 -9.86 13.83 13.32
C HIS A 177 -8.39 13.54 13.70
N ARG A 178 -7.66 12.73 12.92
CA ARG A 178 -6.25 12.43 13.21
C ARG A 178 -5.39 13.66 12.94
N GLN A 179 -5.18 14.47 13.97
CA GLN A 179 -4.23 15.56 13.94
C GLN A 179 -2.80 15.01 13.79
N PRO A 180 -1.93 15.68 13.01
CA PRO A 180 -0.52 15.34 13.00
C PRO A 180 0.09 15.67 14.37
N CYS A 181 0.83 14.73 14.95
CA CYS A 181 1.81 15.08 15.98
C CYS A 181 2.88 15.95 15.27
N GLY A 182 2.71 17.27 15.32
CA GLY A 182 3.77 18.22 15.01
C GLY A 182 4.76 18.27 16.17
N PRO A 183 6.03 18.63 15.94
CA PRO A 183 6.89 19.01 17.05
C PRO A 183 6.24 20.20 17.76
N ALA A 184 6.10 20.14 19.09
CA ALA A 184 5.64 21.27 19.88
C ALA A 184 6.53 22.48 19.57
N THR A 185 5.94 23.54 19.02
CA THR A 185 6.65 24.78 18.72
C THR A 185 7.04 25.40 20.06
N ALA A 186 8.30 25.25 20.47
CA ALA A 186 8.84 25.97 21.62
C ALA A 186 8.81 27.47 21.27
N GLN A 187 7.92 28.22 21.94
CA GLN A 187 7.91 29.67 21.92
C GLN A 187 9.29 30.16 22.37
N LYS A 188 10.04 30.76 21.46
CA LYS A 188 11.29 31.44 21.80
C LYS A 188 10.90 32.75 22.48
N ASN A 189 11.00 32.79 23.80
CA ASN A 189 10.92 34.03 24.57
C ASN A 189 12.20 34.82 24.30
N THR A 190 12.10 35.84 23.45
CA THR A 190 13.13 36.88 23.31
C THR A 190 13.03 37.79 24.54
N THR A 191 14.14 37.93 25.26
CA THR A 191 14.35 38.97 26.28
C THR A 191 15.35 39.97 25.71
#